data_AF-A0A7J4J094-F1
#
_entry.id   AF-A0A7J4J094-F1
#
_cell.length_a   1.000
_cell.length_b   1.000
_cell.length_c   1.000
_cell.angle_alpha   90.00
_cell.angle_beta   90.00
_cell.angle_gamma   90.00
#
_symmetry.space_group_name_H-M   'P 1'
#
loop_
_entity.id
_entity.type
_entity.pdbx_description
1 polymer ?
#
loop_
_entity_poly.entity_id
_entity_poly.type
_entity_poly.pdbx_seq_one_letter_code
_entity_poly.pdbx_strand_id
1 'polypeptide(L)' 'LLISQNKITLNQNSLPQLSQSAIITFYNTDFDSPKILKDGTECTNCRITGYDKNTKTFVFSVPGF' A
#
# COMPACT_ATOMS: atom_id res chain seq x y z
N LEU A 1 7.71 -7.68 9.61
CA LEU A 1 6.71 -6.76 9.01
C LEU A 1 6.58 -5.57 9.94
N LEU A 2 6.72 -4.36 9.41
CA LEU A 2 6.52 -3.11 10.15
C LEU A 2 5.47 -2.29 9.43
N ILE A 3 4.48 -1.79 10.16
CA ILE A 3 3.40 -0.96 9.64
C ILE A 3 3.44 0.35 10.41
N SER A 4 3.53 1.46 9.69
CA SER A 4 3.45 2.80 10.24
C SER A 4 2.52 3.66 9.39
N GLN A 5 2.30 4.92 9.77
CA GLN A 5 1.42 5.81 9.03
C GLN A 5 1.82 5.86 7.56
N ASN A 6 0.89 5.46 6.69
CA ASN A 6 1.03 5.45 5.22
C ASN A 6 2.23 4.62 4.69
N LYS A 7 2.76 3.68 5.47
CA LYS A 7 3.95 2.90 5.09
C LYS A 7 3.91 1.48 5.63
N ILE A 8 4.27 0.53 4.76
CA ILE A 8 4.53 -0.85 5.13
C ILE A 8 5.97 -1.18 4.73
N THR A 9 6.71 -1.79 5.64
CA THR A 9 8.05 -2.32 5.37
C THR A 9 8.05 -3.82 5.63
N LEU A 10 8.52 -4.60 4.65
CA LEU A 10 8.60 -6.05 4.72
C LEU A 10 9.99 -6.53 4.32
N ASN A 11 10.49 -7.54 5.03
CA ASN A 11 11.67 -8.29 4.62
C ASN A 11 11.22 -9.57 3.91
N GLN A 12 11.33 -9.60 2.58
CA GLN A 12 10.90 -10.74 1.76
C GLN A 12 11.67 -12.03 2.09
N ASN A 13 12.94 -11.94 2.50
CA ASN A 13 13.74 -13.12 2.85
C ASN A 13 13.22 -13.81 4.11
N SER A 14 12.64 -13.04 5.03
CA SER A 14 12.04 -13.56 6.27
C SER A 14 10.57 -13.96 6.09
N LEU A 15 9.89 -13.40 5.08
CA LEU A 15 8.45 -13.58 4.85
C LEU A 15 8.14 -13.79 3.35
N PRO A 16 8.66 -14.85 2.72
CA PRO A 16 8.50 -15.09 1.29
C PRO A 16 7.03 -15.31 0.89
N GLN A 17 6.22 -15.85 1.81
CA GLN A 17 4.79 -16.09 1.59
C GLN A 17 3.98 -14.80 1.37
N LEU A 18 4.50 -13.65 1.78
CA LEU A 18 3.85 -12.35 1.59
C LEU A 18 4.26 -11.67 0.27
N SER A 19 5.15 -12.28 -0.52
CA SER A 19 5.48 -11.82 -1.89
C SER A 19 4.42 -12.32 -2.89
N GLN A 20 3.16 -11.99 -2.62
CA GLN A 20 2.01 -12.36 -3.42
C GLN A 20 1.07 -11.17 -3.58
N SER A 21 0.14 -11.28 -4.53
CA SER A 21 -0.87 -10.25 -4.75
C SER A 21 -1.70 -10.03 -3.50
N ALA A 22 -1.85 -8.78 -3.07
CA ALA A 22 -2.55 -8.42 -1.85
C ALA A 22 -3.35 -7.13 -2.01
N ILE A 23 -4.41 -6.98 -1.21
CA ILE A 23 -5.17 -5.74 -1.07
C ILE A 23 -4.73 -5.08 0.23
N ILE A 24 -4.31 -3.82 0.13
CA ILE A 24 -3.83 -3.01 1.25
C ILE A 24 -4.84 -1.91 1.50
N THR A 25 -5.21 -1.75 2.78
CA THR A 25 -6.06 -0.66 3.24
C THR A 25 -5.28 0.20 4.24
N PHE A 26 -5.13 1.48 3.92
CA PHE A 26 -4.66 2.50 4.86
C PHE A 26 -5.85 3.27 5.41
N TYR A 27 -5.81 3.51 6.72
CA TYR A 27 -6.80 4.28 7.45
C TYR A 27 -6.20 5.59 7.91
N ASN A 28 -7.07 6.57 8.20
CA ASN A 28 -6.68 7.90 8.66
C ASN A 28 -5.69 8.59 7.70
N THR A 29 -5.92 8.44 6.40
CA THR A 29 -5.13 9.07 5.34
C THR A 29 -5.70 10.42 4.92
N ASP A 30 -4.84 11.39 4.66
CA ASP A 30 -5.24 12.72 4.19
C ASP A 30 -4.47 13.06 2.91
N PHE A 31 -5.00 12.59 1.78
CA PHE A 31 -4.36 12.72 0.47
C PHE A 31 -5.28 13.48 -0.49
N ASP A 32 -4.75 14.46 -1.23
CA ASP A 32 -5.53 15.12 -2.28
C ASP A 32 -5.60 14.29 -3.56
N SER A 33 -4.47 13.70 -3.94
CA SER A 33 -4.29 12.82 -5.08
C SER A 33 -3.30 11.70 -4.70
N PRO A 34 -3.78 10.57 -4.16
CA PRO A 34 -2.91 9.53 -3.64
C PRO A 34 -2.06 8.87 -4.74
N LYS A 35 -0.78 8.66 -4.43
CA LYS A 35 0.16 7.87 -5.25
C LYS A 35 0.72 6.72 -4.42
N ILE A 36 0.95 5.59 -5.06
CA ILE A 36 1.53 4.41 -4.42
C ILE A 36 3.02 4.39 -4.77
N LEU A 37 3.87 4.35 -3.74
CA LEU A 37 5.31 4.21 -3.92
C LEU A 37 5.75 2.82 -3.43
N LYS A 38 6.57 2.14 -4.24
CA LYS A 38 7.29 0.92 -3.88
C LYS A 38 8.78 1.24 -3.86
N ASP A 39 9.41 1.04 -2.70
CA ASP A 39 10.84 1.31 -2.47
C ASP A 39 11.28 2.73 -2.90
N GLY A 40 10.39 3.71 -2.72
CA GLY A 40 10.63 5.12 -3.06
C GLY A 40 10.32 5.50 -4.52
N THR A 41 9.92 4.55 -5.36
CA THR A 41 9.56 4.78 -6.77
C THR A 41 8.06 4.62 -7.00
N GLU A 42 7.50 5.31 -8.00
CA GLU A 42 6.08 5.17 -8.33
C GLU A 42 5.76 3.72 -8.75
N CYS A 43 4.81 3.11 -8.06
CA CYS A 43 4.41 1.74 -8.31
C CYS A 43 3.46 1.66 -9.52
N THR A 44 4.02 1.40 -10.69
CA THR A 44 3.27 1.33 -11.96
C THR A 44 2.42 0.08 -12.11
N ASN A 45 2.73 -0.98 -11.35
CA ASN A 45 1.99 -2.24 -11.31
C ASN A 45 1.01 -2.34 -10.13
N CYS A 46 0.93 -1.31 -9.29
CA CYS A 46 -0.09 -1.20 -8.26
C CYS A 46 -1.37 -0.59 -8.84
N ARG A 47 -2.53 -0.92 -8.27
CA ARG A 47 -3.82 -0.39 -8.70
C ARG A 47 -4.59 0.18 -7.54
N ILE A 48 -4.95 1.46 -7.62
CA ILE A 48 -5.87 2.08 -6.66
C ILE A 48 -7.25 1.49 -6.89
N THR A 49 -7.83 0.89 -5.85
CA THR A 49 -9.18 0.32 -5.89
C THR A 49 -10.21 1.29 -5.31
N GLY A 50 -9.80 2.19 -4.42
CA GLY A 50 -10.68 3.24 -3.92
C GLY A 50 -9.97 4.22 -2.98
N TYR A 51 -10.47 5.44 -2.93
CA TYR A 51 -10.10 6.40 -1.90
C TYR A 51 -11.35 7.15 -1.45
N ASP A 52 -11.65 7.09 -0.17
CA ASP A 52 -12.75 7.81 0.45
C ASP A 52 -12.18 8.89 1.38
N LYS A 53 -12.36 10.16 0.98
CA LYS A 53 -11.93 11.34 1.73
C LYS A 53 -12.71 11.53 3.04
N ASN A 54 -13.97 11.10 3.10
CA ASN A 54 -14.81 11.26 4.29
C ASN A 54 -14.39 10.27 5.37
N THR A 55 -14.20 9.01 5.00
CA THR A 55 -13.75 7.96 5.93
C THR A 55 -12.23 7.89 6.06
N LYS A 56 -11.49 8.74 5.32
CA LYS A 56 -10.02 8.78 5.29
C LYS A 56 -9.41 7.40 5.02
N THR A 57 -10.03 6.64 4.11
CA THR A 57 -9.67 5.25 3.83
C THR A 57 -9.15 5.15 2.40
N PHE A 58 -7.93 4.65 2.25
CA PHE A 58 -7.26 4.43 0.97
C PHE A 58 -7.04 2.94 0.75
N VAL A 59 -7.57 2.41 -0.35
CA VAL A 59 -7.51 0.98 -0.69
C VAL A 59 -6.83 0.82 -2.05
N PHE A 60 -5.85 -0.09 -2.11
CA PHE A 60 -5.14 -0.40 -3.34
C PHE A 60 -4.67 -1.85 -3.35
N SER A 61 -4.44 -2.40 -4.54
CA SER A 61 -3.85 -3.71 -4.73
C SER A 61 -2.39 -3.61 -5.18
N VAL A 62 -1.57 -4.51 -4.67
CA VAL A 62 -0.18 -4.72 -5.09
C VAL A 62 -0.04 -6.13 -5.66
N PRO A 63 0.78 -6.35 -6.71
CA PRO A 63 1.05 -7.69 -7.22
C PRO A 63 2.01 -8.49 -6.32
N GLY A 64 2.75 -7.79 -5.46
CA GLY A 64 3.68 -8.32 -4.47
C GLY A 64 4.47 -7.20 -3.80
N PHE A 65 4.97 -7.46 -2.59
CA PHE A 65 5.82 -6.53 -1.82
C PHE A 65 7.22 -6.41 -2.40
#